data_AF-A0A699Z5N9-F1
#
_entry.id   AF-A0A699Z5N9-F1
#
_cell.length_a   1.000
_cell.length_b   1.000
_cell.length_c   1.000
_cell.angle_alpha   90.00
_cell.angle_beta   90.00
_cell.angle_gamma   90.00
#
_symmetry.space_group_name_H-M   'P 1'
#
loop_
_entity.id
_entity.type
_entity.pdbx_description
1 polymer ?
#
loop_
_entity_poly.entity_id
_entity_poly.type
_entity_poly.pdbx_seq_one_letter_code
_entity_poly.pdbx_strand_id
1 'polypeptide(L)'
;MPSKPRFLQNTLPDGIDLSPRHLGVIGAALKDALEEVLLCGKRHEDLHGTSVYLGISGGDRSFQAALAPHTPHSLLAAANSMCEDALRSPPHKTRVTFLEGGAGPLALLAVLQWELGQPTWRQHLEALLLMASQQVPQLGPGECEVLYGRAGFLWALLWAQRRLPPGSVPRHLQKELVRHILTQGRSGAAELGWPVAGLMFQWHGSAYLGAAHGLAGILYVLCHAMDVIDELDREQQGSGPDQGLEAAAALPDGGGGSRETCGRCGTVQLPGSWRAAVEASISGLVAACLPSGNLPSSLGKAED
;
A
#
# COMPACT_ATOMS: atom_id res chain seq x y z
N MET A 1 -31.09 15.46 -3.44
CA MET A 1 -30.49 16.04 -2.21
C MET A 1 -29.24 16.79 -2.61
N PRO A 2 -29.04 18.04 -2.17
CA PRO A 2 -27.85 18.81 -2.55
C PRO A 2 -26.59 18.17 -1.96
N SER A 3 -25.55 18.03 -2.78
CA SER A 3 -24.25 17.50 -2.38
C SER A 3 -23.65 18.36 -1.27
N LYS A 4 -23.33 17.78 -0.12
CA LYS A 4 -22.49 18.46 0.88
C LYS A 4 -21.19 18.89 0.20
N PRO A 5 -20.76 20.15 0.32
CA PRO A 5 -19.46 20.56 -0.21
C PRO A 5 -18.37 19.73 0.46
N ARG A 6 -17.49 19.11 -0.34
CA ARG A 6 -16.39 18.25 0.14
C ARG A 6 -15.27 19.04 0.82
N PHE A 7 -15.32 20.38 0.75
CA PHE A 7 -14.33 21.28 1.30
C PHE A 7 -15.04 22.43 2.00
N LEU A 8 -14.49 22.91 3.11
CA LEU A 8 -14.90 24.18 3.71
C LEU A 8 -14.70 25.27 2.66
N GLN A 9 -15.75 26.03 2.37
CA GLN A 9 -15.65 27.15 1.45
C GLN A 9 -14.71 28.19 2.07
N ASN A 10 -13.58 28.48 1.41
CA ASN A 10 -12.65 29.48 1.90
C ASN A 10 -13.33 30.86 1.84
N THR A 11 -13.70 31.38 3.01
CA THR A 11 -14.33 32.69 3.17
C THR A 11 -13.32 33.80 3.48
N LEU A 12 -12.01 33.48 3.51
CA LEU A 12 -10.98 34.46 3.77
C LEU A 12 -10.66 35.26 2.50
N PRO A 13 -10.50 36.59 2.61
CA PRO A 13 -10.11 37.44 1.48
C PRO A 13 -8.69 37.09 0.99
N ASP A 14 -8.47 37.20 -0.32
CA ASP A 14 -7.15 37.04 -0.92
C ASP A 14 -6.23 38.20 -0.46
N GLY A 15 -5.09 37.84 0.16
CA GLY A 15 -4.16 38.80 0.78
C GLY A 15 -4.45 38.97 2.27
N ILE A 16 -3.78 38.18 3.11
CA ILE A 16 -3.95 38.23 4.56
C ILE A 16 -3.11 39.38 5.13
N ASP A 17 -3.77 40.42 5.64
CA ASP A 17 -3.13 41.38 6.54
C ASP A 17 -2.76 40.67 7.85
N LEU A 18 -1.47 40.41 8.08
CA LEU A 18 -0.95 39.75 9.28
C LEU A 18 -0.77 40.70 10.47
N SER A 19 -1.54 41.79 10.53
CA SER A 19 -1.54 42.67 11.69
C SER A 19 -1.95 41.91 12.98
N PRO A 20 -1.50 42.34 14.18
CA PRO A 20 -1.76 41.62 15.44
C PRO A 20 -3.25 41.35 15.71
N ARG A 21 -4.12 42.22 15.21
CA ARG A 21 -5.58 42.06 15.28
C ARG A 21 -6.07 40.87 14.45
N HIS A 22 -5.62 40.75 13.21
CA HIS A 22 -6.00 39.64 12.32
C HIS A 22 -5.35 38.31 12.71
N LEU A 23 -4.12 38.33 13.23
CA LEU A 23 -3.50 37.16 13.86
C LEU A 23 -4.31 36.65 15.06
N GLY A 24 -4.90 37.54 15.85
CA GLY A 24 -5.81 37.16 16.94
C GLY A 24 -7.08 36.48 16.43
N VAL A 25 -7.68 36.99 15.34
CA VAL A 25 -8.87 36.39 14.71
C VAL A 25 -8.54 35.03 14.07
N ILE A 26 -7.42 34.92 13.37
CA ILE A 26 -6.94 33.66 12.78
C ILE A 26 -6.64 32.64 13.87
N GLY A 27 -6.00 33.06 14.97
CA GLY A 27 -5.71 32.22 16.12
C GLY A 27 -6.97 31.67 16.80
N ALA A 28 -8.02 32.50 16.94
CA ALA A 28 -9.31 32.07 17.46
C ALA A 28 -10.01 31.07 16.52
N ALA A 29 -10.04 31.37 15.21
CA ALA A 29 -10.63 30.47 14.22
C ALA A 29 -9.89 29.12 14.11
N LEU A 30 -8.56 29.13 14.21
CA LEU A 30 -7.75 27.91 14.28
C LEU A 30 -8.07 27.10 15.53
N LYS A 31 -8.19 27.76 16.69
CA LYS A 31 -8.55 27.11 17.95
C LYS A 31 -9.92 26.44 17.85
N ASP A 32 -10.93 27.15 17.34
CA ASP A 32 -12.29 26.62 17.19
C ASP A 32 -12.33 25.45 16.19
N ALA A 33 -11.61 25.55 15.07
CA ALA A 33 -11.47 24.47 14.11
C ALA A 33 -10.75 23.24 14.71
N LEU A 34 -9.71 23.46 15.52
CA LEU A 34 -9.01 22.39 16.25
C LEU A 34 -9.94 21.73 17.28
N GLU A 35 -10.72 22.50 18.04
CA GLU A 35 -11.70 21.97 18.98
C GLU A 35 -12.77 21.15 18.27
N GLU A 36 -13.26 21.60 17.11
CA GLU A 36 -14.22 20.86 16.29
C GLU A 36 -13.62 19.57 15.73
N VAL A 37 -12.38 19.59 15.23
CA VAL A 37 -11.64 18.41 14.78
C VAL A 37 -11.44 17.43 15.92
N LEU A 38 -11.07 17.89 17.13
CA LEU A 38 -10.92 17.06 18.32
C LEU A 38 -12.25 16.45 18.78
N LEU A 39 -13.34 17.22 18.71
CA LEU A 39 -14.70 16.74 19.00
C LEU A 39 -15.19 15.73 17.97
N CYS A 40 -14.97 15.97 16.68
CA CYS A 40 -15.22 14.99 15.62
C CYS A 40 -14.36 13.74 15.81
N GLY A 41 -13.11 13.90 16.23
CA GLY A 41 -12.20 12.81 16.49
C GLY A 41 -12.70 11.87 17.59
N LYS A 42 -13.28 12.44 18.65
CA LYS A 42 -13.93 11.68 19.74
C LYS A 42 -15.23 10.98 19.32
N ARG A 43 -15.87 11.41 18.23
CA ARG A 43 -17.13 10.86 17.72
C ARG A 43 -16.95 9.83 16.60
N HIS A 44 -15.78 9.74 15.98
CA HIS A 44 -15.50 8.78 14.92
C HIS A 44 -15.03 7.46 15.52
N GLU A 45 -15.83 6.40 15.37
CA GLU A 45 -15.46 5.01 15.69
C GLU A 45 -14.27 4.53 14.82
N ASP A 46 -13.99 5.21 13.70
CA ASP A 46 -12.87 4.93 12.78
C ASP A 46 -11.50 5.40 13.29
N LEU A 47 -11.46 6.22 14.34
CA LEU A 47 -10.24 6.75 14.95
C LEU A 47 -9.76 5.90 16.14
N HIS A 48 -10.36 4.72 16.34
CA HIS A 48 -9.94 3.80 17.38
C HIS A 48 -8.53 3.25 17.10
N GLY A 49 -7.52 3.97 17.61
CA GLY A 49 -6.42 3.54 18.47
C GLY A 49 -5.49 2.40 18.04
N THR A 50 -5.83 1.66 16.99
CA THR A 50 -5.18 0.41 16.59
C THR A 50 -4.29 0.56 15.38
N SER A 51 -4.61 1.53 14.51
CA SER A 51 -3.88 1.75 13.28
C SER A 51 -2.51 2.37 13.58
N VAL A 52 -1.49 2.03 12.80
CA VAL A 52 -0.19 2.72 12.90
C VAL A 52 -0.32 4.18 12.45
N TYR A 53 -1.21 4.46 11.50
CA TYR A 53 -1.40 5.78 10.90
C TYR A 53 -2.00 6.80 11.89
N LEU A 54 -3.02 6.42 12.68
CA LEU A 54 -3.74 7.35 13.57
C LEU A 54 -3.71 6.93 15.06
N GLY A 55 -3.42 5.67 15.36
CA GLY A 55 -3.58 5.07 16.69
C GLY A 55 -2.27 4.87 17.46
N ILE A 56 -1.51 3.84 17.09
CA ILE A 56 -0.36 3.34 17.86
C ILE A 56 0.70 4.41 18.07
N SER A 57 0.81 5.40 17.18
CA SER A 57 1.36 6.76 17.41
C SER A 57 1.82 7.42 16.10
N GLY A 58 0.88 7.93 15.29
CA GLY A 58 1.22 8.63 14.05
C GLY A 58 2.18 9.84 14.22
N GLY A 59 2.38 10.32 15.46
CA GLY A 59 3.28 11.44 15.79
C GLY A 59 4.31 11.23 16.92
N ASP A 60 4.42 10.04 17.54
CA ASP A 60 5.39 9.84 18.63
C ASP A 60 6.77 9.43 18.08
N ARG A 61 7.75 10.34 18.22
CA ARG A 61 9.13 10.12 17.77
C ARG A 61 9.79 8.92 18.47
N SER A 62 9.35 8.57 19.68
CA SER A 62 9.88 7.45 20.46
C SER A 62 9.52 6.11 19.83
N PHE A 63 8.30 6.01 19.31
CA PHE A 63 7.83 4.84 18.57
C PHE A 63 8.57 4.71 17.23
N GLN A 64 8.74 5.81 16.50
CA GLN A 64 9.54 5.79 15.26
C GLN A 64 11.00 5.39 15.53
N ALA A 65 11.59 5.85 16.64
CA ALA A 65 12.92 5.43 17.07
C ALA A 65 12.98 3.94 17.43
N ALA A 66 11.94 3.36 18.06
CA ALA A 66 11.81 1.92 18.33
C ALA A 66 11.87 1.04 17.07
N LEU A 67 11.50 1.60 15.92
CA LEU A 67 11.60 0.90 14.64
C LEU A 67 13.00 0.96 14.02
N ALA A 68 13.97 1.68 14.59
CA ALA A 68 15.34 1.67 14.08
C ALA A 68 16.10 0.39 14.50
N PRO A 69 17.11 -0.06 13.71
CA PRO A 69 18.05 -1.08 14.16
C PRO A 69 18.81 -0.60 15.42
N HIS A 70 19.17 -1.54 16.31
CA HIS A 70 19.98 -1.29 17.51
C HIS A 70 19.35 -0.33 18.53
N THR A 71 18.03 -0.33 18.64
CA THR A 71 17.32 0.55 19.57
C THR A 71 17.44 0.07 21.02
N PRO A 72 17.60 0.98 22.02
CA PRO A 72 17.60 0.61 23.43
C PRO A 72 16.36 -0.18 23.84
N HIS A 73 16.58 -1.22 24.66
CA HIS A 73 15.53 -2.14 25.13
C HIS A 73 14.36 -1.44 25.84
N SER A 74 14.59 -0.28 26.47
CA SER A 74 13.55 0.53 27.11
C SER A 74 12.56 1.15 26.12
N LEU A 75 13.02 1.58 24.94
CA LEU A 75 12.15 2.13 23.89
C LEU A 75 11.36 1.02 23.19
N LEU A 76 11.96 -0.18 23.04
CA LEU A 76 11.27 -1.36 22.54
C LEU A 76 10.12 -1.79 23.47
N ALA A 77 10.36 -1.79 24.79
CA ALA A 77 9.33 -2.11 25.78
C ALA A 77 8.16 -1.12 25.79
N ALA A 78 8.45 0.18 25.63
CA ALA A 78 7.42 1.21 25.51
C ALA A 78 6.58 1.01 24.25
N ALA A 79 7.22 0.80 23.10
CA ALA A 79 6.53 0.52 21.85
C ALA A 79 5.69 -0.77 21.92
N ASN A 80 6.19 -1.81 22.60
CA ASN A 80 5.43 -3.05 22.81
C ASN A 80 4.13 -2.79 23.57
N SER A 81 4.18 -2.07 24.69
CA SER A 81 2.98 -1.72 25.45
C SER A 81 1.98 -0.93 24.60
N MET A 82 2.44 0.04 23.81
CA MET A 82 1.57 0.82 22.93
C MET A 82 0.86 -0.06 21.89
N CYS A 83 1.55 -1.04 21.31
CA CYS A 83 0.94 -1.98 20.38
C CYS A 83 -0.02 -2.98 21.05
N GLU A 84 0.27 -3.43 22.27
CA GLU A 84 -0.66 -4.28 23.04
C GLU A 84 -1.95 -3.53 23.37
N ASP A 85 -1.84 -2.27 23.78
CA ASP A 85 -2.97 -1.39 24.06
C ASP A 85 -3.85 -1.19 22.82
N ALA A 86 -3.22 -1.01 21.66
CA ALA A 86 -3.90 -0.98 20.37
C ALA A 86 -4.70 -2.26 20.11
N LEU A 87 -4.12 -3.45 20.28
CA LEU A 87 -4.86 -4.70 20.06
C LEU A 87 -6.01 -4.96 21.06
N ARG A 88 -6.06 -4.26 22.19
CA ARG A 88 -7.19 -4.33 23.12
C ARG A 88 -8.43 -3.60 22.62
N SER A 89 -8.27 -2.69 21.66
CA SER A 89 -9.40 -2.02 21.03
C SER A 89 -10.01 -2.91 19.94
N PRO A 90 -11.34 -2.82 19.70
CA PRO A 90 -11.99 -3.64 18.69
C PRO A 90 -11.33 -3.41 17.31
N PRO A 91 -10.92 -4.47 16.60
CA PRO A 91 -10.34 -4.30 15.27
C PRO A 91 -11.40 -3.78 14.30
N HIS A 92 -10.99 -2.88 13.40
CA HIS A 92 -11.86 -2.46 12.31
C HIS A 92 -12.14 -3.66 11.38
N LYS A 93 -13.42 -3.92 11.09
CA LYS A 93 -13.89 -5.15 10.44
C LYS A 93 -13.31 -5.40 9.04
N THR A 94 -12.88 -4.34 8.36
CA THR A 94 -12.42 -4.39 6.96
C THR A 94 -10.98 -3.91 6.74
N ARG A 95 -10.32 -3.34 7.76
CA ARG A 95 -8.97 -2.79 7.58
C ARG A 95 -7.95 -3.87 7.94
N VAL A 96 -7.23 -4.34 6.92
CA VAL A 96 -6.27 -5.44 7.08
C VAL A 96 -4.82 -4.97 7.09
N THR A 97 -4.52 -3.76 6.64
CA THR A 97 -3.15 -3.33 6.28
C THR A 97 -2.25 -2.96 7.47
N PHE A 98 -0.97 -2.73 7.19
CA PHE A 98 0.00 -2.25 8.18
C PHE A 98 -0.38 -0.89 8.78
N LEU A 99 -0.83 0.06 7.95
CA LEU A 99 -1.04 1.44 8.39
C LEU A 99 -2.41 1.64 9.04
N GLU A 100 -3.45 1.02 8.50
CA GLU A 100 -4.85 1.29 8.87
C GLU A 100 -5.52 0.12 9.59
N GLY A 101 -4.92 -1.07 9.56
CA GLY A 101 -5.55 -2.31 9.99
C GLY A 101 -4.79 -3.07 11.06
N GLY A 102 -5.31 -4.26 11.37
CA GLY A 102 -4.75 -5.14 12.41
C GLY A 102 -3.35 -5.69 12.09
N ALA A 103 -2.93 -5.73 10.82
CA ALA A 103 -1.62 -6.25 10.46
C ALA A 103 -0.47 -5.39 11.00
N GLY A 104 -0.68 -4.08 11.18
CA GLY A 104 0.29 -3.16 11.76
C GLY A 104 0.73 -3.59 13.16
N PRO A 105 -0.17 -3.47 14.17
CA PRO A 105 0.13 -3.91 15.53
C PRO A 105 0.64 -5.35 15.62
N LEU A 106 0.07 -6.29 14.85
CA LEU A 106 0.52 -7.69 14.87
C LEU A 106 1.96 -7.86 14.38
N ALA A 107 2.31 -7.24 13.24
CA ALA A 107 3.68 -7.28 12.72
C ALA A 107 4.66 -6.61 13.69
N LEU A 108 4.28 -5.45 14.25
CA LEU A 108 5.06 -4.71 15.23
C LEU A 108 5.32 -5.53 16.49
N LEU A 109 4.28 -6.12 17.10
CA LEU A 109 4.42 -6.94 18.30
C LEU A 109 5.26 -8.18 18.04
N ALA A 110 5.07 -8.85 16.89
CA ALA A 110 5.91 -9.99 16.53
C ALA A 110 7.39 -9.59 16.52
N VAL A 111 7.74 -8.46 15.90
CA VAL A 111 9.13 -8.01 15.84
C VAL A 111 9.64 -7.53 17.20
N LEU A 112 8.90 -6.66 17.89
CA LEU A 112 9.32 -6.10 19.18
C LEU A 112 9.52 -7.21 20.22
N GLN A 113 8.59 -8.16 20.32
CA GLN A 113 8.69 -9.26 21.26
C GLN A 113 9.81 -10.24 20.89
N TRP A 114 10.08 -10.45 19.60
CA TRP A 114 11.25 -11.21 19.16
C TRP A 114 12.56 -10.55 19.65
N GLU A 115 12.72 -9.23 19.42
CA GLU A 115 13.90 -8.47 19.85
C GLU A 115 14.05 -8.43 21.38
N LEU A 116 12.93 -8.44 22.11
CA LEU A 116 12.89 -8.52 23.57
C LEU A 116 13.07 -9.95 24.12
N GLY A 117 13.22 -10.97 23.26
CA GLY A 117 13.34 -12.38 23.66
C GLY A 117 12.06 -13.01 24.23
N GLN A 118 10.90 -12.41 23.98
CA GLN A 118 9.60 -12.86 24.50
C GLN A 118 8.93 -13.86 23.55
N PRO A 119 8.60 -15.09 23.97
CA PRO A 119 8.10 -16.15 23.07
C PRO A 119 6.71 -15.87 22.46
N THR A 120 5.96 -14.93 23.04
CA THR A 120 4.63 -14.49 22.57
C THR A 120 4.65 -13.88 21.17
N TRP A 121 5.82 -13.50 20.64
CA TRP A 121 5.96 -13.01 19.27
C TRP A 121 5.35 -13.96 18.23
N ARG A 122 5.41 -15.28 18.48
CA ARG A 122 4.87 -16.31 17.59
C ARG A 122 3.36 -16.23 17.45
N GLN A 123 2.65 -15.91 18.54
CA GLN A 123 1.19 -15.78 18.53
C GLN A 123 0.75 -14.59 17.67
N HIS A 124 1.47 -13.47 17.79
CA HIS A 124 1.21 -12.28 16.97
C HIS A 124 1.53 -12.52 15.49
N LEU A 125 2.62 -13.25 15.19
CA LEU A 125 2.91 -13.68 13.83
C LEU A 125 1.83 -14.63 13.30
N GLU A 126 1.42 -15.64 14.04
CA GLU A 126 0.37 -16.59 13.64
C GLU A 126 -0.94 -15.87 13.32
N ALA A 127 -1.33 -14.88 14.13
CA ALA A 127 -2.50 -14.04 13.87
C ALA A 127 -2.34 -13.21 12.57
N LEU A 128 -1.15 -12.65 12.31
CA LEU A 128 -0.87 -11.96 11.04
C LEU A 128 -0.98 -12.92 9.84
N LEU A 129 -0.45 -14.14 9.94
CA LEU A 129 -0.54 -15.14 8.88
C LEU A 129 -1.99 -15.64 8.67
N LEU A 130 -2.78 -15.70 9.74
CA LEU A 130 -4.20 -16.01 9.66
C LEU A 130 -4.97 -14.94 8.88
N MET A 131 -4.67 -13.66 9.11
CA MET A 131 -5.25 -12.58 8.31
C MET A 131 -4.90 -12.72 6.83
N ALA A 132 -3.66 -13.09 6.51
CA ALA A 132 -3.19 -13.29 5.14
C ALA A 132 -3.99 -14.36 4.39
N SER A 133 -4.38 -15.43 5.10
CA SER A 133 -5.08 -16.59 4.52
C SER A 133 -6.61 -16.49 4.59
N GLN A 134 -7.17 -15.70 5.50
CA GLN A 134 -8.63 -15.67 5.74
C GLN A 134 -9.29 -14.33 5.42
N GLN A 135 -8.61 -13.20 5.66
CA GLN A 135 -9.20 -11.87 5.54
C GLN A 135 -8.78 -11.19 4.23
N VAL A 136 -7.50 -11.24 3.88
CA VAL A 136 -6.99 -10.61 2.65
C VAL A 136 -7.62 -11.17 1.37
N PRO A 137 -7.93 -12.49 1.26
CA PRO A 137 -8.64 -13.01 0.10
C PRO A 137 -10.07 -12.47 -0.06
N GLN A 138 -10.68 -11.93 1.01
CA GLN A 138 -12.03 -11.36 0.99
C GLN A 138 -12.06 -9.92 0.44
N LEU A 139 -10.91 -9.28 0.26
CA LEU A 139 -10.83 -7.96 -0.35
C LEU A 139 -11.28 -8.02 -1.81
N GLY A 140 -11.97 -6.98 -2.28
CA GLY A 140 -12.33 -6.84 -3.69
C GLY A 140 -11.10 -6.99 -4.61
N PRO A 141 -11.25 -7.50 -5.84
CA PRO A 141 -10.12 -7.80 -6.71
C PRO A 141 -9.14 -6.62 -6.89
N GLY A 142 -9.68 -5.40 -7.11
CA GLY A 142 -8.90 -4.17 -7.32
C GLY A 142 -8.34 -3.51 -6.06
N GLU A 143 -8.65 -4.00 -4.85
CA GLU A 143 -8.17 -3.42 -3.59
C GLU A 143 -6.68 -3.76 -3.36
N CYS A 144 -5.81 -3.00 -4.03
CA CYS A 144 -4.37 -3.24 -4.06
C CYS A 144 -3.53 -2.10 -3.46
N GLU A 145 -4.12 -0.95 -3.11
CA GLU A 145 -3.34 0.20 -2.61
C GLU A 145 -2.80 0.01 -1.17
N VAL A 146 -2.09 1.02 -0.65
CA VAL A 146 -1.26 0.88 0.55
C VAL A 146 -2.05 1.04 1.84
N LEU A 147 -3.09 1.87 1.87
CA LEU A 147 -3.80 2.15 3.12
C LEU A 147 -4.82 1.05 3.46
N TYR A 148 -5.47 0.45 2.49
CA TYR A 148 -6.59 -0.50 2.67
C TYR A 148 -6.41 -1.81 1.91
N GLY A 149 -5.56 -1.83 0.88
CA GLY A 149 -5.41 -2.95 -0.04
C GLY A 149 -4.26 -3.92 0.24
N ARG A 150 -4.09 -4.85 -0.71
CA ARG A 150 -3.11 -5.93 -0.66
C ARG A 150 -1.66 -5.45 -0.56
N ALA A 151 -1.28 -4.32 -1.15
CA ALA A 151 0.09 -3.80 -1.01
C ALA A 151 0.38 -3.38 0.45
N GLY A 152 -0.59 -2.75 1.12
CA GLY A 152 -0.47 -2.40 2.54
C GLY A 152 -0.31 -3.61 3.45
N PHE A 153 -0.96 -4.72 3.12
CA PHE A 153 -0.79 -5.98 3.84
C PHE A 153 0.54 -6.66 3.52
N LEU A 154 0.92 -6.72 2.24
CA LEU A 154 2.20 -7.27 1.78
C LEU A 154 3.37 -6.55 2.46
N TRP A 155 3.27 -5.23 2.65
CA TRP A 155 4.26 -4.46 3.41
C TRP A 155 4.42 -4.99 4.84
N ALA A 156 3.34 -5.31 5.55
CA ALA A 156 3.41 -5.88 6.90
C ALA A 156 4.19 -7.21 6.93
N LEU A 157 3.90 -8.10 5.99
CA LEU A 157 4.58 -9.39 5.88
C LEU A 157 6.07 -9.24 5.56
N LEU A 158 6.41 -8.43 4.56
CA LEU A 158 7.80 -8.20 4.15
C LEU A 158 8.60 -7.51 5.25
N TRP A 159 7.98 -6.55 5.95
CA TRP A 159 8.61 -5.86 7.06
C TRP A 159 8.92 -6.82 8.22
N ALA A 160 7.96 -7.67 8.60
CA ALA A 160 8.16 -8.70 9.62
C ALA A 160 9.23 -9.72 9.21
N GLN A 161 9.20 -10.22 7.97
CA GLN A 161 10.16 -11.20 7.45
C GLN A 161 11.61 -10.71 7.52
N ARG A 162 11.87 -9.41 7.35
CA ARG A 162 13.25 -8.87 7.41
C ARG A 162 13.83 -8.80 8.82
N ARG A 163 12.99 -8.85 9.85
CA ARG A 163 13.40 -8.65 11.26
C ARG A 163 13.25 -9.89 12.12
N LEU A 164 12.32 -10.77 11.74
CA LEU A 164 12.13 -12.06 12.38
C LEU A 164 13.14 -13.09 11.86
N PRO A 165 13.30 -14.24 12.55
CA PRO A 165 14.14 -15.32 12.08
C PRO A 165 13.83 -15.71 10.62
N PRO A 166 14.84 -16.07 9.82
CA PRO A 166 14.63 -16.56 8.46
C PRO A 166 13.61 -17.70 8.42
N GLY A 167 12.71 -17.66 7.44
CA GLY A 167 11.64 -18.65 7.29
C GLY A 167 10.40 -18.45 8.17
N SER A 168 10.35 -17.39 9.00
CA SER A 168 9.16 -17.10 9.82
C SER A 168 7.90 -16.81 9.00
N VAL A 169 8.01 -16.09 7.88
CA VAL A 169 6.87 -15.80 6.99
C VAL A 169 6.89 -16.80 5.82
N PRO A 170 5.84 -17.62 5.64
CA PRO A 170 5.79 -18.59 4.56
C PRO A 170 5.90 -17.92 3.18
N ARG A 171 6.82 -18.43 2.36
CA ARG A 171 7.09 -17.90 1.01
C ARG A 171 5.85 -17.92 0.10
N HIS A 172 5.01 -18.93 0.21
CA HIS A 172 3.81 -19.07 -0.64
C HIS A 172 2.82 -17.91 -0.46
N LEU A 173 2.64 -17.38 0.76
CA LEU A 173 1.76 -16.24 1.03
C LEU A 173 2.28 -14.96 0.36
N GLN A 174 3.59 -14.75 0.36
CA GLN A 174 4.21 -13.63 -0.35
C GLN A 174 3.97 -13.75 -1.86
N LYS A 175 4.19 -14.94 -2.42
CA LYS A 175 3.97 -15.21 -3.86
C LYS A 175 2.51 -15.03 -4.27
N GLU A 176 1.57 -15.48 -3.45
CA GLU A 176 0.14 -15.32 -3.70
C GLU A 176 -0.26 -13.84 -3.77
N LEU A 177 0.13 -13.04 -2.78
CA LEU A 177 -0.16 -11.61 -2.74
C LEU A 177 0.52 -10.85 -3.89
N VAL A 178 1.81 -11.10 -4.13
CA VAL A 178 2.56 -10.46 -5.21
C VAL A 178 1.95 -10.81 -6.57
N ARG A 179 1.64 -12.08 -6.81
CA ARG A 179 0.99 -12.53 -8.06
C ARG A 179 -0.37 -11.86 -8.25
N HIS A 180 -1.18 -11.76 -7.20
CA HIS A 180 -2.47 -11.07 -7.28
C HIS A 180 -2.31 -9.59 -7.64
N ILE A 181 -1.44 -8.86 -6.92
CA ILE A 181 -1.18 -7.43 -7.17
C ILE A 181 -0.72 -7.22 -8.61
N LEU A 182 0.23 -8.01 -9.08
CA LEU A 182 0.75 -7.90 -10.45
C LEU A 182 -0.31 -8.22 -11.50
N THR A 183 -1.15 -9.22 -11.27
CA THR A 183 -2.23 -9.61 -12.18
C THR A 183 -3.26 -8.49 -12.30
N GLN A 184 -3.71 -7.94 -11.18
CA GLN A 184 -4.65 -6.82 -11.16
C GLN A 184 -4.04 -5.56 -11.78
N GLY A 185 -2.75 -5.31 -11.54
CA GLY A 185 -2.03 -4.20 -12.15
C GLY A 185 -1.98 -4.31 -13.68
N ARG A 186 -1.69 -5.49 -14.22
CA ARG A 186 -1.69 -5.72 -15.68
C ARG A 186 -3.07 -5.52 -16.28
N SER A 187 -4.10 -6.11 -15.66
CA SER A 187 -5.49 -5.93 -16.11
C SER A 187 -5.91 -4.46 -16.08
N GLY A 188 -5.55 -3.72 -15.03
CA GLY A 188 -5.83 -2.29 -14.94
C GLY A 188 -5.10 -1.45 -15.99
N ALA A 189 -3.84 -1.79 -16.31
CA ALA A 189 -3.09 -1.13 -17.38
C ALA A 189 -3.71 -1.35 -18.77
N ALA A 190 -4.15 -2.60 -19.04
CA ALA A 190 -4.85 -2.94 -20.27
C ALA A 190 -6.21 -2.21 -20.39
N GLU A 191 -7.00 -2.20 -19.32
CA GLU A 191 -8.32 -1.56 -19.29
C GLU A 191 -8.24 -0.06 -19.57
N LEU A 192 -7.29 0.63 -18.90
CA LEU A 192 -7.12 2.07 -19.02
C LEU A 192 -6.37 2.50 -20.29
N GLY A 193 -5.94 1.55 -21.12
CA GLY A 193 -5.14 1.86 -22.31
C GLY A 193 -3.88 2.62 -21.95
N TRP A 194 -3.21 2.18 -20.87
CA TRP A 194 -1.99 2.79 -20.35
C TRP A 194 -0.77 1.95 -20.75
N PRO A 195 -0.36 1.91 -22.04
CA PRO A 195 0.71 1.04 -22.52
C PRO A 195 2.09 1.43 -21.96
N VAL A 196 2.24 2.67 -21.48
CA VAL A 196 3.52 3.21 -21.01
C VAL A 196 3.90 2.69 -19.61
N ALA A 197 2.94 2.21 -18.79
CA ALA A 197 3.24 1.48 -17.55
C ALA A 197 2.69 0.06 -17.63
N GLY A 198 3.52 -0.94 -17.33
CA GLY A 198 3.11 -2.34 -17.37
C GLY A 198 2.05 -2.74 -16.33
N LEU A 199 1.76 -1.85 -15.37
CA LEU A 199 0.83 -1.99 -14.26
C LEU A 199 0.12 -0.66 -13.99
N MET A 200 -1.19 -0.71 -13.74
CA MET A 200 -2.00 0.42 -13.29
C MET A 200 -3.12 -0.07 -12.36
N PHE A 201 -3.51 0.77 -11.40
CA PHE A 201 -4.51 0.43 -10.38
C PHE A 201 -5.53 1.57 -10.24
N GLN A 202 -6.72 1.22 -9.75
CA GLN A 202 -7.76 2.19 -9.43
C GLN A 202 -8.16 2.02 -7.96
N TRP A 203 -8.45 3.15 -7.31
CA TRP A 203 -9.09 3.19 -6.00
C TRP A 203 -10.27 4.16 -6.08
N HIS A 204 -11.45 3.74 -5.63
CA HIS A 204 -12.71 4.47 -5.83
C HIS A 204 -12.90 5.05 -7.26
N GLY A 205 -12.54 4.27 -8.28
CA GLY A 205 -12.71 4.62 -9.70
C GLY A 205 -11.74 5.68 -10.23
N SER A 206 -10.67 6.00 -9.49
CA SER A 206 -9.63 6.94 -9.95
C SER A 206 -8.27 6.26 -10.01
N ALA A 207 -7.50 6.53 -11.07
CA ALA A 207 -6.15 6.01 -11.27
C ALA A 207 -5.12 6.91 -10.57
N TYR A 208 -4.97 6.72 -9.26
CA TYR A 208 -4.03 7.50 -8.45
C TYR A 208 -2.57 7.13 -8.76
N LEU A 209 -1.69 8.14 -8.80
CA LEU A 209 -0.25 7.93 -9.00
C LEU A 209 0.56 8.02 -7.69
N GLY A 210 0.01 8.67 -6.66
CA GLY A 210 0.71 8.94 -5.40
C GLY A 210 0.95 7.73 -4.50
N ALA A 211 1.59 7.97 -3.35
CA ALA A 211 2.05 6.91 -2.45
C ALA A 211 0.95 6.24 -1.62
N ALA A 212 -0.10 6.96 -1.21
CA ALA A 212 -1.14 6.41 -0.34
C ALA A 212 -2.06 5.45 -1.12
N HIS A 213 -2.73 5.96 -2.15
CA HIS A 213 -3.78 5.25 -2.88
C HIS A 213 -3.39 4.82 -4.29
N GLY A 214 -2.14 5.03 -4.69
CA GLY A 214 -1.74 5.02 -6.09
C GLY A 214 -0.52 4.17 -6.44
N LEU A 215 -0.16 4.25 -7.72
CA LEU A 215 0.87 3.44 -8.35
C LEU A 215 2.23 3.53 -7.63
N ALA A 216 2.67 4.73 -7.22
CA ALA A 216 3.96 4.90 -6.55
C ALA A 216 4.09 4.06 -5.27
N GLY A 217 3.03 4.03 -4.45
CA GLY A 217 3.03 3.27 -3.20
C GLY A 217 3.08 1.76 -3.44
N ILE A 218 2.31 1.30 -4.42
CA ILE A 218 2.27 -0.12 -4.79
C ILE A 218 3.64 -0.55 -5.35
N LEU A 219 4.23 0.24 -6.26
CA LEU A 219 5.56 -0.04 -6.81
C LEU A 219 6.63 -0.05 -5.72
N TYR A 220 6.57 0.87 -4.76
CA TYR A 220 7.48 0.87 -3.62
C TYR A 220 7.43 -0.47 -2.87
N VAL A 221 6.24 -1.00 -2.58
CA VAL A 221 6.09 -2.30 -1.93
C VAL A 221 6.57 -3.45 -2.82
N LEU A 222 6.34 -3.41 -4.13
CA LEU A 222 6.81 -4.43 -5.07
C LEU A 222 8.34 -4.45 -5.21
N CYS A 223 9.01 -3.28 -5.18
CA CYS A 223 10.47 -3.19 -5.15
C CYS A 223 11.08 -3.90 -3.93
N HIS A 224 10.31 -3.97 -2.84
CA HIS A 224 10.65 -4.66 -1.61
C HIS A 224 10.43 -6.18 -1.66
N ALA A 225 9.87 -6.67 -2.77
CA ALA A 225 9.57 -8.08 -3.06
C ALA A 225 10.16 -8.55 -4.40
N MET A 226 11.19 -7.87 -4.94
CA MET A 226 11.76 -8.21 -6.26
C MET A 226 12.28 -9.65 -6.35
N ASP A 227 12.76 -10.21 -5.25
CA ASP A 227 13.20 -11.61 -5.16
C ASP A 227 12.01 -12.59 -5.35
N VAL A 228 10.84 -12.23 -4.80
CA VAL A 228 9.59 -12.98 -4.99
C VAL A 228 9.14 -12.88 -6.45
N ILE A 229 9.24 -11.70 -7.05
CA ILE A 229 8.92 -11.45 -8.45
C ILE A 229 9.81 -12.28 -9.38
N ASP A 230 11.11 -12.33 -9.11
CA ASP A 230 12.05 -13.15 -9.89
C ASP A 230 11.74 -14.64 -9.83
N GLU A 231 11.28 -15.13 -8.67
CA GLU A 231 10.80 -16.50 -8.57
C GLU A 231 9.53 -16.75 -9.38
N LEU A 232 8.59 -15.81 -9.38
CA LEU A 232 7.37 -15.91 -10.17
C LEU A 232 7.67 -15.93 -11.67
N ASP A 233 8.64 -15.13 -12.11
CA ASP A 233 9.11 -15.12 -13.50
C ASP A 233 9.74 -16.46 -13.90
N ARG A 234 10.55 -17.07 -13.02
CA ARG A 234 11.11 -18.41 -13.25
C ARG A 234 10.02 -19.49 -13.31
N GLU A 235 9.01 -19.41 -12.45
CA GLU A 235 7.87 -20.35 -12.47
C GLU A 235 7.10 -20.28 -13.80
N GLN A 236 6.90 -19.08 -14.35
CA GLN A 236 6.24 -18.89 -15.65
C GLN A 236 7.04 -19.51 -16.80
N GLN A 237 8.37 -19.43 -16.75
CA GLN A 237 9.24 -20.02 -17.77
C GLN A 237 9.36 -21.54 -17.65
N GLY A 238 9.32 -22.07 -16.43
CA GLY A 238 9.39 -23.51 -16.16
C GLY A 238 8.09 -24.29 -16.38
N SER A 239 6.99 -23.63 -16.74
CA SER A 239 5.69 -24.24 -16.99
C SER A 239 5.31 -24.36 -18.49
N GLY A 240 6.29 -24.23 -19.41
CA GLY A 240 6.15 -24.55 -20.85
C GLY A 240 6.22 -26.06 -21.15
N PRO A 241 5.64 -26.54 -22.28
CA PRO A 241 5.07 -27.88 -22.38
C PRO A 241 6.12 -28.99 -22.47
N ASP A 242 6.03 -29.95 -21.56
CA ASP A 242 6.46 -31.32 -21.80
C ASP A 242 5.44 -31.99 -22.75
N GLN A 243 5.53 -31.69 -24.04
CA GLN A 243 4.93 -32.49 -25.11
C GLN A 243 5.94 -32.62 -26.25
N GLY A 244 6.34 -33.87 -26.50
CA GLY A 244 7.36 -34.23 -27.46
C GLY A 244 7.01 -33.92 -28.91
N LEU A 245 8.09 -33.84 -29.71
CA LEU A 245 8.19 -34.12 -31.13
C LEU A 245 7.19 -33.43 -32.08
N GLU A 246 7.62 -32.34 -32.74
CA GLU A 246 7.94 -32.31 -34.18
C GLU A 246 8.22 -30.87 -34.66
N ALA A 247 9.09 -30.77 -35.66
CA ALA A 247 9.62 -29.53 -36.21
C ALA A 247 8.64 -28.85 -37.18
N ALA A 248 8.59 -27.50 -37.15
CA ALA A 248 8.43 -26.69 -38.35
C ALA A 248 8.89 -25.25 -38.10
N ALA A 249 9.69 -24.75 -39.04
CA ALA A 249 10.33 -23.44 -39.02
C ALA A 249 9.34 -22.27 -39.16
N ALA A 250 9.54 -21.22 -38.35
CA ALA A 250 9.19 -19.85 -38.67
C ALA A 250 10.12 -18.89 -37.90
N LEU A 251 10.62 -17.88 -38.60
CA LEU A 251 11.60 -16.89 -38.13
C LEU A 251 11.08 -16.05 -36.94
N PRO A 252 11.98 -15.49 -36.09
CA PRO A 252 11.58 -14.75 -34.91
C PRO A 252 11.25 -13.31 -35.29
N ASP A 253 10.01 -12.89 -35.04
CA ASP A 253 9.71 -11.47 -34.91
C ASP A 253 9.79 -11.11 -33.41
N GLY A 254 10.74 -10.24 -33.09
CA GLY A 254 11.17 -9.94 -31.74
C GLY A 254 10.16 -9.11 -30.96
N GLY A 255 9.91 -9.53 -29.71
CA GLY A 255 9.14 -8.78 -28.73
C GLY A 255 8.19 -9.67 -27.96
N GLY A 256 8.72 -10.45 -27.01
CA GLY A 256 7.93 -11.34 -26.14
C GLY A 256 7.06 -10.54 -25.15
N GLY A 257 5.99 -9.94 -25.65
CA GLY A 257 4.94 -9.30 -24.86
C GLY A 257 3.61 -10.00 -25.08
N SER A 258 2.82 -10.15 -24.02
CA SER A 258 1.45 -10.64 -24.13
C SER A 258 0.58 -9.54 -24.73
N ARG A 259 -0.13 -9.83 -25.83
CA ARG A 259 -1.14 -8.93 -26.40
C ARG A 259 -2.44 -9.12 -25.64
N GLU A 260 -2.88 -8.08 -24.93
CA GLU A 260 -4.23 -8.04 -24.34
C GLU A 260 -5.12 -7.10 -25.16
N THR A 261 -6.34 -7.56 -25.46
CA THR A 261 -7.34 -6.78 -26.21
C THR A 261 -8.28 -6.09 -25.23
N CYS A 262 -8.23 -4.77 -25.14
CA CYS A 262 -9.26 -4.00 -24.45
C CYS A 262 -10.30 -3.54 -25.47
N GLY A 263 -11.59 -3.77 -25.17
CA GLY A 263 -12.71 -3.36 -26.03
C GLY A 263 -12.86 -1.84 -26.21
N ARG A 264 -12.10 -1.03 -25.46
CA ARG A 264 -12.17 0.43 -25.46
C ARG A 264 -10.94 1.12 -26.08
N CYS A 265 -9.74 0.55 -25.96
CA CYS A 265 -8.48 1.18 -26.40
C CYS A 265 -7.65 0.37 -27.42
N GLY A 266 -8.12 -0.80 -27.88
CA GLY A 266 -7.42 -1.63 -28.86
C GLY A 266 -6.46 -2.65 -28.23
N THR A 267 -5.50 -3.16 -29.02
CA THR A 267 -4.47 -4.11 -28.53
C THR A 267 -3.35 -3.37 -27.80
N VAL A 268 -3.20 -3.63 -26.50
CA VAL A 268 -2.07 -3.14 -25.69
C VAL A 268 -1.01 -4.24 -25.63
N GLN A 269 0.24 -3.88 -25.96
CA GLN A 269 1.38 -4.78 -25.79
C GLN A 269 1.94 -4.60 -24.38
N LEU A 270 1.69 -5.57 -23.51
CA LEU A 270 2.20 -5.56 -22.14
C LEU A 270 3.56 -6.26 -22.04
N PRO A 271 4.41 -5.90 -21.05
CA PRO A 271 5.67 -6.59 -20.83
C PRO A 271 5.50 -8.10 -20.57
N GLY A 272 6.42 -8.92 -21.10
CA GLY A 272 6.35 -10.38 -21.00
C GLY A 272 6.51 -10.91 -19.58
N SER A 273 7.46 -10.37 -18.82
CA SER A 273 7.75 -10.79 -17.43
C SER A 273 7.18 -9.82 -16.39
N TRP A 274 6.99 -10.30 -15.17
CA TRP A 274 6.56 -9.48 -14.04
C TRP A 274 7.59 -8.42 -13.67
N ARG A 275 8.87 -8.75 -13.67
CA ARG A 275 9.95 -7.77 -13.49
C ARG A 275 9.87 -6.65 -14.51
N ALA A 276 9.72 -6.98 -15.79
CA ALA A 276 9.63 -5.97 -16.85
C ALA A 276 8.38 -5.10 -16.71
N ALA A 277 7.26 -5.66 -16.21
CA ALA A 277 6.06 -4.88 -15.91
C ALA A 277 6.29 -3.84 -14.80
N VAL A 278 7.00 -4.22 -13.73
CA VAL A 278 7.37 -3.29 -12.65
C VAL A 278 8.33 -2.20 -13.16
N GLU A 279 9.38 -2.58 -13.89
CA GLU A 279 10.37 -1.64 -14.44
C GLU A 279 9.76 -0.65 -15.45
N ALA A 280 8.87 -1.14 -16.32
CA ALA A 280 8.10 -0.29 -17.23
C ALA A 280 7.19 0.67 -16.45
N SER A 281 6.54 0.20 -15.37
CA SER A 281 5.70 1.08 -14.55
C SER A 281 6.47 2.14 -13.79
N ILE A 282 7.68 1.84 -13.29
CA ILE A 282 8.56 2.84 -12.69
C ILE A 282 8.93 3.90 -13.74
N SER A 283 9.31 3.45 -14.95
CA SER A 283 9.66 4.36 -16.05
C SER A 283 8.47 5.24 -16.46
N GLY A 284 7.26 4.66 -16.56
CA GLY A 284 6.03 5.38 -16.86
C GLY A 284 5.66 6.39 -15.78
N LEU A 285 5.89 6.07 -14.51
CA LEU A 285 5.68 7.01 -13.40
C LEU A 285 6.64 8.21 -13.50
N VAL A 286 7.93 7.96 -13.78
CA VAL A 286 8.92 9.04 -13.99
C VAL A 286 8.53 9.92 -15.18
N ALA A 287 8.05 9.33 -16.27
CA ALA A 287 7.59 10.08 -17.44
C ALA A 287 6.32 10.92 -17.16
N ALA A 288 5.51 10.51 -16.18
CA ALA A 288 4.31 11.25 -15.75
C ALA A 288 4.62 12.41 -14.78
N CYS A 289 5.87 12.55 -14.33
CA CYS A 289 6.25 13.68 -13.50
C CYS A 289 6.11 15.01 -14.26
N LEU A 290 5.57 16.03 -13.59
CA LEU A 290 5.53 17.40 -14.06
C LEU A 290 6.96 17.96 -14.21
N PRO A 291 7.17 19.06 -14.95
CA PRO A 291 8.49 19.69 -15.06
C PRO A 291 9.13 20.09 -13.71
N SER A 292 8.31 20.24 -12.66
CA SER A 292 8.77 20.47 -11.29
C SER A 292 9.35 19.23 -10.59
N GLY A 293 9.22 18.04 -11.20
CA GLY A 293 9.53 16.74 -10.60
C GLY A 293 8.39 16.13 -9.78
N ASN A 294 7.28 16.87 -9.57
CA ASN A 294 6.13 16.36 -8.83
C ASN A 294 5.23 15.46 -9.68
N LEU A 295 4.63 14.44 -9.06
CA LEU A 295 3.60 13.62 -9.70
C LEU A 295 2.22 14.30 -9.62
N PRO A 296 1.39 14.22 -10.67
CA PRO A 296 -0.02 14.56 -10.55
C PRO A 296 -0.71 13.58 -9.59
N SER A 297 -1.78 14.02 -8.93
CA SER A 297 -2.47 13.22 -7.91
C SER A 297 -3.11 11.95 -8.50
N SER A 298 -3.64 12.05 -9.73
CA SER A 298 -4.22 10.95 -10.48
C SER A 298 -4.21 11.26 -11.97
N LEU A 299 -4.46 10.25 -12.80
CA LEU A 299 -4.69 10.41 -14.24
C LEU A 299 -6.15 10.78 -14.59
N GLY A 300 -6.98 11.10 -13.59
CA GLY A 300 -8.42 11.33 -13.78
C GLY A 300 -9.25 10.06 -13.57
N LYS A 301 -10.56 10.17 -13.87
CA LYS A 301 -11.48 9.02 -13.92
C LYS A 301 -11.52 8.48 -15.34
N ALA A 302 -11.81 7.18 -15.50
CA ALA A 302 -11.91 6.53 -16.81
C ALA A 302 -13.04 7.08 -17.73
N GLU A 303 -13.78 8.10 -17.30
CA GLU A 303 -14.88 8.75 -18.02
C GLU A 303 -14.52 10.15 -18.56
N ASP A 304 -13.33 10.68 -18.23
CA ASP A 304 -12.79 11.96 -18.71
C ASP A 304 -11.73 11.73 -19.79
#